data_AF-A0A2P5BDL1-F1
#
_entry.id   AF-A0A2P5BDL1-F1
#
_cell.length_a   1.000
_cell.length_b   1.000
_cell.length_c   1.000
_cell.angle_alpha   90.00
_cell.angle_beta   90.00
_cell.angle_gamma   90.00
#
_symmetry.space_group_name_H-M   'P 1'
#
loop_
_entity.id
_entity.type
_entity.pdbx_description
1 polymer ?
#
loop_
_entity_poly.entity_id
_entity_poly.type
_entity_poly.pdbx_seq_one_letter_code
_entity_poly.pdbx_strand_id
1 'polypeptide(L)' 'KGLFTLNIYDVNASTNSTVEFYTDKLQSFLYEFGKAMIKMGNFSPLTGSTGEIRLNCRRKN' A
#
# COMPACT_ATOMS: atom_id res chain seq x y z
N LYS A 1 4.53 -19.04 7.17
CA LYS A 1 5.68 -18.50 7.96
C LYS A 1 6.17 -17.25 7.23
N GLY A 2 5.99 -16.06 7.82
CA GLY A 2 6.41 -14.79 7.20
C GLY A 2 7.93 -14.61 7.22
N LEU A 3 8.46 -13.94 6.20
CA LEU A 3 9.91 -13.74 5.98
C LEU A 3 10.50 -12.60 6.84
N PHE A 4 9.68 -11.61 7.20
CA PHE A 4 10.08 -10.46 8.02
C PHE A 4 9.50 -10.58 9.43
N THR A 5 10.26 -10.12 10.44
CA THR A 5 9.86 -10.13 11.86
C THR A 5 8.62 -9.29 12.15
N LEU A 6 8.31 -8.32 11.28
CA LEU A 6 7.09 -7.49 11.34
C LEU A 6 5.78 -8.27 11.08
N ASN A 7 5.86 -9.52 10.64
CA ASN A 7 4.70 -10.19 10.07
C ASN A 7 3.95 -11.12 11.03
N ILE A 8 4.39 -11.35 12.27
CA ILE A 8 3.67 -12.26 13.20
C ILE A 8 3.82 -11.89 14.69
N TYR A 9 4.89 -11.23 15.13
CA TYR A 9 5.14 -10.98 16.57
C TYR A 9 4.89 -9.54 17.05
N ASP A 10 4.62 -8.62 16.13
CA ASP A 10 4.19 -7.24 16.43
C ASP A 10 2.85 -6.92 15.74
N VAL A 11 1.98 -7.94 15.71
CA VAL A 11 0.61 -7.75 15.26
C VAL A 11 -0.17 -7.38 16.51
N ASN A 12 -0.45 -6.08 16.68
CA ASN A 12 -1.58 -5.64 17.48
C ASN A 12 -2.73 -6.62 17.24
N ALA A 13 -3.29 -7.23 18.29
CA ALA A 13 -4.33 -8.26 18.17
C ALA A 13 -5.53 -7.86 17.27
N SER A 14 -5.67 -6.58 16.96
CA SER A 14 -6.67 -5.99 16.06
C SER A 14 -6.55 -6.38 14.58
N THR A 15 -5.38 -6.79 14.06
CA THR A 15 -5.24 -7.11 12.62
C THR A 15 -5.13 -8.60 12.30
N ASN A 16 -5.00 -9.47 13.32
CA ASN A 16 -4.96 -10.93 13.15
C ASN A 16 -6.20 -11.47 12.43
N SER A 17 -7.40 -11.04 12.87
CA SER A 17 -8.67 -11.46 12.25
C SER A 17 -8.79 -11.04 10.78
N THR A 18 -8.15 -9.92 10.41
CA THR A 18 -8.10 -9.44 9.04
C THR A 18 -7.16 -10.28 8.18
N VAL A 19 -6.02 -10.69 8.75
CA VAL A 19 -5.07 -11.59 8.07
C VAL A 19 -5.73 -12.94 7.81
N GLU A 20 -6.35 -13.55 8.81
CA GLU A 20 -7.09 -14.82 8.68
C GLU A 20 -8.24 -14.72 7.66
N PHE A 21 -8.99 -13.61 7.66
CA PHE A 21 -10.04 -13.40 6.68
C PHE A 21 -9.51 -13.36 5.24
N TYR A 22 -8.37 -12.71 5.01
CA TYR A 22 -7.79 -12.59 3.68
C TYR A 22 -7.03 -13.84 3.21
N THR A 23 -6.54 -14.69 4.11
CA THR A 23 -5.97 -15.99 3.70
C THR A 23 -7.01 -16.88 3.04
N ASP A 24 -8.26 -16.80 3.49
CA ASP A 24 -9.35 -17.64 2.98
C ASP A 24 -10.09 -16.99 1.80
N LYS A 25 -10.02 -15.66 1.67
CA LYS A 25 -10.78 -14.88 0.67
C LYS A 25 -9.88 -13.96 -0.17
N LEU A 26 -9.16 -14.58 -1.10
CA LEU A 26 -8.26 -13.87 -2.02
C LEU A 26 -8.97 -12.74 -2.81
N GLN A 27 -10.20 -12.95 -3.27
CA GLN A 27 -10.95 -11.92 -4.01
C GLN A 27 -11.23 -10.67 -3.17
N SER A 28 -11.56 -10.85 -1.89
CA SER A 28 -11.76 -9.74 -0.96
C SER A 28 -10.45 -9.00 -0.68
N PHE A 29 -9.33 -9.72 -0.56
CA PHE A 29 -8.01 -9.12 -0.42
C PHE A 29 -7.67 -8.24 -1.63
N LEU A 30 -7.80 -8.78 -2.84
CA LEU A 30 -7.45 -8.04 -4.07
C LEU A 30 -8.31 -6.77 -4.23
N TYR A 31 -9.60 -6.86 -3.90
CA TYR A 31 -10.51 -5.72 -3.95
C TYR A 31 -10.11 -4.61 -2.97
N GLU A 32 -9.89 -4.96 -1.69
CA GLU A 32 -9.50 -3.97 -0.69
C GLU A 32 -8.07 -3.45 -0.89
N PHE A 33 -7.17 -4.29 -1.40
CA PHE A 33 -5.84 -3.87 -1.81
C PHE A 33 -5.90 -2.82 -2.93
N GLY A 34 -6.72 -3.03 -3.96
CA GLY A 34 -6.93 -2.04 -5.02
C GLY A 34 -7.40 -0.70 -4.49
N LYS A 35 -8.40 -0.70 -3.59
CA LYS A 35 -8.89 0.52 -2.93
C LYS A 35 -7.79 1.21 -2.11
N ALA A 36 -6.99 0.45 -1.38
CA ALA A 36 -5.87 0.98 -0.60
C ALA A 36 -4.80 1.63 -1.50
N MET A 37 -4.47 1.02 -2.64
CA MET A 37 -3.50 1.56 -3.60
C MET A 37 -3.97 2.86 -4.24
N ILE A 38 -5.27 2.98 -4.56
CA ILE A 38 -5.85 4.24 -5.05
C ILE A 38 -5.74 5.33 -3.99
N LYS A 39 -6.11 5.03 -2.74
CA LYS A 39 -6.00 5.98 -1.63
C LYS A 39 -4.56 6.44 -1.41
N MET A 40 -3.61 5.50 -1.49
CA MET A 40 -2.18 5.79 -1.35
C MET A 40 -1.65 6.66 -2.50
N GLY A 41 -2.03 6.36 -3.75
CA GLY A 41 -1.61 7.15 -4.92
C GLY A 41 -2.15 8.58 -4.92
N ASN A 42 -3.27 8.81 -4.24
CA ASN A 42 -3.86 10.13 -4.05
C ASN A 42 -3.25 10.92 -2.88
N PHE A 43 -2.22 10.42 -2.20
CA PHE A 43 -1.55 11.19 -1.15
C PHE A 43 -0.70 12.32 -1.73
N SER A 44 -1.17 13.54 -1.52
CA SER A 44 -0.45 14.79 -1.78
C SER A 44 0.29 14.86 -3.14
N PRO A 45 -0.35 14.49 -4.26
CA PRO A 45 0.29 14.60 -5.56
C PRO A 45 0.54 16.06 -5.94
N LEU A 46 1.63 16.31 -6.67
CA LEU A 46 1.86 17.57 -7.35
C LEU A 46 0.93 17.63 -8.57
N THR A 47 0.07 18.64 -8.62
CA THR A 47 -0.94 18.82 -9.69
C THR A 47 -0.91 20.24 -10.26
N GLY A 48 -1.52 20.43 -11.43
CA GLY A 48 -1.53 21.72 -12.12
C GLY A 48 -0.12 22.15 -12.55
N SER A 49 0.27 23.37 -12.18
CA SER A 49 1.61 23.92 -12.43
C SER A 49 2.61 23.65 -11.30
N THR A 50 2.27 22.83 -10.31
CA THR A 50 3.19 22.48 -9.22
C THR A 50 4.13 21.34 -9.64
N GLY A 51 5.43 21.51 -9.44
CA GLY A 51 6.45 20.52 -9.84
C GLY A 51 6.96 20.66 -11.27
N GLU A 52 7.47 19.57 -11.84
CA GLU A 52 8.01 19.50 -13.20
C GLU A 52 7.86 18.08 -13.78
N ILE A 53 7.79 17.97 -15.11
CA ILE A 53 7.89 16.69 -15.82
C ILE A 53 9.37 16.39 -16.06
N ARG A 54 9.94 15.42 -15.34
CA ARG A 54 11.36 15.08 -15.43
C ARG A 54 11.68 14.29 -16.70
N LEU A 55 12.71 14.72 -17.42
CA LEU A 55 13.27 13.94 -18.54
C LEU A 55 14.16 12.79 -18.06
N ASN A 56 14.73 12.93 -16.87
CA ASN A 56 15.48 11.87 -16.19
C ASN A 56 15.06 11.81 -14.72
N CYS A 57 14.39 10.74 -14.31
CA CYS A 57 13.83 10.62 -12.96
C CYS A 57 14.86 10.75 -11.82
N ARG A 58 16.15 10.50 -12.09
CA ARG A 58 17.23 10.54 -11.09
C ARG A 58 17.73 11.95 -10.75
N ARG A 59 17.37 12.98 -11.53
CA ARG A 59 17.76 14.38 -11.29
C ARG A 59 16.60 15.34 -11.55
N LYS A 60 16.69 16.56 -11.03
CA LYS A 60 15.84 17.67 -11.47
C LYS A 60 16.25 18.11 -12.87
N ASN A 61 15.33 18.69 -13.63
CA ASN A 61 15.67 19.27 -14.92
C ASN A 61 16.54 20.51 -14.76
#